data_AF-A0A1W1WRI9-F1
#
_entry.id   AF-A0A1W1WRI9-F1
#
_cell.length_a   1.000
_cell.length_b   1.000
_cell.length_c   1.000
_cell.angle_alpha   90.00
_cell.angle_beta   90.00
_cell.angle_gamma   90.00
#
_symmetry.space_group_name_H-M   'P 1'
#
loop_
_entity.id
_entity.type
_entity.pdbx_description
1 polymer ?
#
loop_
_entity_poly.entity_id
_entity_poly.type
_entity_poly.pdbx_seq_one_letter_code
_entity_poly.pdbx_strand_id
1 'polypeptide(L)'
;MELLPLPPFHHALLFGVFSIFCIVIVWILMRRKKREPLPKLRSKEDIYTFSKQLQLLGNDAEIQKLLQDLAQYKYSPHPPKLPKDLRKKALVLYKRRLQTQKQKGFLQLLQALKKRH
;
A
#
# COMPACT_ATOMS: atom_id res chain seq x y z
N MET A 1 43.64 33.51 -14.29
CA MET A 1 44.04 32.19 -13.75
C MET A 1 43.20 31.16 -14.48
N GLU A 2 43.74 30.63 -15.57
CA GLU A 2 43.06 29.63 -16.40
C GLU A 2 43.03 28.30 -15.63
N LEU A 3 41.82 27.84 -15.29
CA LEU A 3 41.63 26.51 -14.74
C LEU A 3 42.09 25.50 -15.79
N LEU A 4 43.20 24.79 -15.50
CA LEU A 4 43.65 23.68 -16.32
C LEU A 4 42.49 22.71 -16.59
N PRO A 5 42.32 22.22 -17.83
CA PRO A 5 41.27 21.26 -18.15
C PRO A 5 41.53 19.97 -17.36
N LEU A 6 40.64 19.65 -16.41
CA LEU A 6 40.78 18.44 -15.61
C LEU A 6 40.68 17.21 -16.53
N PRO A 7 41.59 16.24 -16.37
CA PRO A 7 41.61 15.06 -17.21
C PRO A 7 40.35 14.20 -16.96
N PRO A 8 39.82 13.54 -18.02
CA PRO A 8 38.49 12.91 -18.04
C PRO A 8 38.31 11.78 -17.01
N PHE A 9 39.40 11.25 -16.45
CA PHE A 9 39.33 10.24 -15.39
C PHE A 9 38.70 10.75 -14.10
N HIS A 10 38.80 12.04 -13.79
CA HIS A 10 38.17 12.61 -12.59
C HIS A 10 36.65 12.58 -12.67
N HIS A 11 36.09 12.85 -13.86
CA HIS A 11 34.66 12.75 -14.08
C HIS A 11 34.18 11.30 -13.99
N ALA A 12 34.93 10.35 -14.56
CA ALA A 12 34.62 8.93 -14.44
C ALA A 12 34.63 8.44 -12.98
N LEU A 13 35.58 8.92 -12.18
CA LEU A 13 35.72 8.56 -10.76
C LEU A 13 34.57 9.14 -9.91
N LEU A 14 34.22 10.42 -10.14
CA LEU A 14 33.10 11.07 -9.46
C LEU A 14 31.75 10.42 -9.82
N PHE A 15 31.55 10.06 -11.09
CA PHE A 15 30.35 9.34 -11.53
C PHE A 15 30.24 7.95 -10.89
N GLY A 16 31.36 7.23 -10.77
CA GLY A 16 31.40 5.91 -10.12
C GLY A 16 30.98 5.97 -8.65
N VAL A 17 31.54 6.92 -7.89
CA VAL A 17 31.20 7.11 -6.47
C VAL A 17 29.74 7.54 -6.30
N PHE A 18 29.26 8.46 -7.15
CA PHE A 18 27.87 8.93 -7.10
C PHE A 18 26.86 7.83 -7.46
N SER A 19 27.19 6.95 -8.42
CA SER A 19 26.36 5.80 -8.78
C SER A 19 26.15 4.84 -7.61
N ILE A 20 27.21 4.52 -6.87
CA ILE A 20 27.13 3.64 -5.69
C ILE A 20 26.28 4.30 -4.60
N PHE A 21 26.46 5.61 -4.38
CA PHE A 21 25.68 6.36 -3.40
C PHE A 21 24.18 6.40 -3.74
N CYS A 22 23.82 6.59 -5.01
CA CYS A 22 22.44 6.52 -5.48
C CYS A 22 21.81 5.14 -5.24
N ILE A 23 22.53 4.04 -5.49
CA ILE A 23 22.02 2.68 -5.27
C ILE A 23 21.75 2.43 -3.78
N VAL A 24 22.64 2.88 -2.89
CA VAL A 24 22.47 2.73 -1.44
C VAL A 24 21.27 3.54 -0.93
N ILE A 25 21.08 4.78 -1.42
CA ILE A 25 19.91 5.62 -1.07
C ILE A 25 18.61 4.96 -1.54
N VAL A 26 18.56 4.47 -2.79
CA VAL A 26 17.38 3.77 -3.33
C VAL A 26 17.09 2.50 -2.53
N TRP A 27 18.12 1.75 -2.12
CA TRP A 27 17.98 0.56 -1.28
C TRP A 27 17.43 0.90 0.12
N ILE A 28 17.91 1.98 0.74
CA ILE A 28 17.43 2.47 2.05
C ILE A 28 15.98 2.95 1.95
N LEU A 29 15.62 3.70 0.89
CA LEU A 29 14.25 4.13 0.63
C LEU A 29 13.31 2.95 0.35
N MET A 30 13.76 1.95 -0.41
CA MET A 30 13.01 0.71 -0.64
C MET A 30 12.80 -0.10 0.64
N ARG A 31 13.81 -0.23 1.52
CA ARG A 31 13.64 -0.89 2.82
C ARG A 31 12.70 -0.13 3.76
N ARG A 32 12.62 1.19 3.62
CA ARG A 32 11.67 2.06 4.33
C ARG A 32 10.30 2.15 3.65
N LYS A 33 9.95 1.24 2.73
CA LYS A 33 8.54 1.01 2.38
C LYS A 33 7.85 0.49 3.63
N LYS A 34 7.37 1.46 4.43
CA LYS A 34 6.58 1.29 5.63
C LYS A 34 5.61 0.16 5.31
N ARG A 35 5.81 -0.99 5.95
CA ARG A 35 4.76 -1.98 6.10
C ARG A 35 3.65 -1.21 6.79
N GLU A 36 2.74 -0.63 6.03
CA GLU A 36 1.51 -0.06 6.58
C GLU A 36 1.00 -1.14 7.53
N PRO A 37 0.86 -0.86 8.83
CA PRO A 37 0.45 -1.87 9.77
C PRO A 37 -0.93 -2.32 9.31
N LEU A 38 -0.99 -3.53 8.74
CA LEU A 38 -2.25 -4.10 8.32
C LEU A 38 -3.20 -4.04 9.52
N PRO A 39 -4.46 -3.63 9.31
CA PRO A 39 -5.41 -3.50 10.39
C PRO A 39 -5.45 -4.83 11.15
N LYS A 40 -5.10 -4.77 12.44
CA LYS A 40 -5.05 -5.95 13.29
C LYS A 40 -6.48 -6.34 13.60
N LEU A 41 -7.06 -7.26 12.85
CA LEU A 41 -8.41 -7.81 13.08
C LEU A 41 -8.47 -8.69 14.36
N ARG A 42 -8.16 -8.15 15.54
CA ARG A 42 -8.09 -8.89 16.81
C ARG A 42 -9.30 -8.60 17.70
N SER A 43 -9.78 -7.37 17.72
CA SER A 43 -10.90 -6.93 18.56
C SER A 43 -12.19 -6.70 17.75
N LYS A 44 -13.33 -6.61 18.45
CA LYS A 44 -14.63 -6.22 17.85
C LYS A 44 -14.58 -4.83 17.22
N GLU A 45 -13.86 -3.89 17.83
CA GLU A 45 -13.67 -2.53 17.33
C GLU A 45 -12.84 -2.50 16.04
N ASP A 46 -11.81 -3.35 15.95
CA ASP A 46 -11.01 -3.50 14.72
C ASP A 46 -11.85 -4.08 13.59
N ILE A 47 -12.71 -5.06 13.88
CA ILE A 47 -13.63 -5.65 12.90
C ILE A 47 -14.63 -4.60 12.41
N TYR A 48 -15.15 -3.76 13.32
CA TYR A 48 -16.06 -2.67 12.96
C TYR A 48 -15.38 -1.64 12.05
N THR A 49 -14.19 -1.17 12.44
CA THR A 49 -13.42 -0.17 11.70
C THR A 49 -13.02 -0.71 10.32
N PHE A 50 -12.55 -1.96 10.28
CA PHE A 50 -12.22 -2.65 9.03
C PHE A 50 -13.44 -2.82 8.13
N SER A 51 -14.60 -3.19 8.68
CA SER A 51 -15.83 -3.35 7.93
C SER A 51 -16.27 -2.05 7.25
N LYS A 52 -16.19 -0.91 7.98
CA LYS A 52 -16.44 0.42 7.41
C LYS A 52 -15.45 0.75 6.30
N GLN A 53 -14.15 0.54 6.53
CA GLN A 53 -13.12 0.81 5.52
C GLN A 53 -13.30 -0.06 4.27
N LEU A 54 -13.69 -1.32 4.43
CA LEU A 54 -13.96 -2.23 3.31
C LEU A 54 -15.19 -1.77 2.51
N GLN A 55 -16.23 -1.31 3.19
CA GLN A 55 -17.44 -0.77 2.55
C GLN A 55 -17.16 0.52 1.76
N LEU A 56 -16.22 1.36 2.21
CA LEU A 56 -15.76 2.54 1.47
C LEU A 56 -14.95 2.19 0.21
N LEU A 57 -14.33 1.01 0.16
CA LEU A 57 -13.55 0.55 -1.00
C LEU A 57 -14.43 0.01 -2.14
N GLY A 58 -15.70 -0.27 -1.88
CA GLY A 58 -16.66 -0.77 -2.85
C GLY A 58 -17.78 -1.58 -2.20
N ASN A 59 -18.87 -1.76 -2.95
CA ASN A 59 -20.04 -2.50 -2.49
C ASN A 59 -20.32 -3.69 -3.43
N ASP A 60 -19.31 -4.56 -3.57
CA ASP A 60 -19.38 -5.77 -4.40
C ASP A 60 -20.01 -6.95 -3.61
N ALA A 61 -20.59 -7.92 -4.32
CA ALA A 61 -21.15 -9.14 -3.72
C ALA A 61 -20.15 -9.90 -2.83
N GLU A 62 -18.86 -9.94 -3.19
CA GLU A 62 -17.82 -10.55 -2.35
C GLU A 62 -17.57 -9.76 -1.06
N ILE A 63 -17.63 -8.43 -1.10
CA ILE A 63 -17.47 -7.56 0.07
C ILE A 63 -18.69 -7.71 0.98
N GLN A 64 -19.90 -7.71 0.42
CA GLN A 64 -21.13 -7.93 1.18
C GLN A 64 -21.14 -9.28 1.87
N LYS A 65 -20.74 -10.35 1.16
CA LYS A 65 -20.62 -11.68 1.76
C LYS A 65 -19.62 -11.70 2.92
N LEU A 66 -18.45 -11.07 2.74
CA LEU A 66 -17.45 -10.98 3.79
C LEU A 66 -17.93 -10.14 4.99
N LEU A 67 -18.65 -9.04 4.75
CA LEU A 67 -19.25 -8.21 5.80
C LEU A 67 -20.35 -8.96 6.56
N GLN A 68 -21.13 -9.78 5.87
CA GLN A 68 -22.16 -10.63 6.47
C GLN A 68 -21.51 -11.73 7.33
N ASP A 69 -20.46 -12.38 6.83
CA ASP A 69 -19.67 -13.34 7.59
C ASP A 69 -19.06 -12.68 8.84
N LEU A 70 -18.53 -11.45 8.72
CA LEU A 70 -17.98 -10.67 9.85
C LEU A 70 -19.05 -10.17 10.83
N ALA A 71 -20.28 -9.92 10.35
CA ALA A 71 -21.39 -9.44 11.18
C ALA A 71 -21.78 -10.45 12.26
N GLN A 72 -21.69 -11.75 11.96
CA GLN A 72 -21.94 -12.82 12.94
C GLN A 72 -21.00 -12.71 14.16
N TYR A 73 -19.76 -12.25 13.95
CA TYR A 73 -18.77 -12.05 15.02
C TYR A 73 -18.88 -10.67 15.68
N LYS A 74 -19.42 -9.68 14.94
CA LYS A 74 -19.68 -8.34 15.44
C LYS A 74 -20.74 -8.33 16.55
N TYR A 75 -21.84 -9.08 16.35
CA TYR A 75 -22.99 -9.08 17.27
C TYR A 75 -23.04 -10.28 18.23
N SER A 76 -22.06 -11.18 18.18
CA SER A 76 -22.02 -12.33 19.10
C SER A 76 -21.73 -11.87 20.54
N PRO A 77 -22.55 -12.25 21.54
CA PRO A 77 -22.37 -11.84 22.94
C PRO A 77 -21.06 -12.36 23.55
N HIS A 78 -20.56 -13.49 23.05
CA HIS A 78 -19.21 -14.01 23.32
C HIS A 78 -18.49 -14.18 21.99
N PRO A 79 -17.59 -13.26 21.59
CA PRO A 79 -16.93 -13.38 20.29
C PRO A 79 -15.99 -14.58 20.30
N PRO A 80 -16.28 -15.68 19.57
CA PRO A 80 -15.25 -16.66 19.31
C PRO A 80 -14.10 -15.96 18.58
N LYS A 81 -12.86 -16.44 18.77
CA LYS A 81 -11.70 -15.95 18.02
C LYS A 81 -12.03 -16.01 16.53
N LEU A 82 -11.85 -14.89 15.82
CA LEU A 82 -12.10 -14.82 14.38
C LEU A 82 -11.29 -15.93 13.67
N PRO A 83 -11.93 -16.76 12.83
CA PRO A 83 -11.23 -17.83 12.13
C PRO A 83 -10.06 -17.27 11.33
N LYS A 84 -8.89 -17.93 11.40
CA LYS A 84 -7.68 -17.50 10.69
C LYS A 84 -7.93 -17.36 9.18
N ASP A 85 -8.75 -18.25 8.61
CA ASP A 85 -9.10 -18.24 7.20
C ASP A 85 -9.96 -17.03 6.81
N LEU A 86 -10.97 -16.71 7.62
CA LEU A 86 -11.81 -15.53 7.42
C LEU A 86 -10.96 -14.25 7.49
N ARG A 87 -10.05 -14.19 8.45
CA ARG A 87 -9.10 -13.09 8.62
C ARG A 87 -8.19 -12.92 7.40
N LYS A 88 -7.64 -14.02 6.89
CA LYS A 88 -6.77 -14.02 5.72
C LYS A 88 -7.54 -13.58 4.48
N LYS A 89 -8.75 -14.11 4.29
CA LYS A 89 -9.65 -13.75 3.19
C LYS A 89 -9.99 -12.26 3.21
N ALA A 90 -10.33 -11.72 4.39
CA ALA A 90 -10.61 -10.30 4.59
C ALA A 90 -9.39 -9.42 4.21
N LEU A 91 -8.20 -9.76 4.71
CA LEU A 91 -6.98 -9.00 4.41
C LEU A 91 -6.58 -9.06 2.93
N VAL A 92 -6.71 -10.23 2.30
CA VAL A 92 -6.41 -10.41 0.87
C VAL A 92 -7.36 -9.57 0.02
N LEU A 93 -8.66 -9.62 0.34
CA LEU A 93 -9.68 -8.88 -0.38
C LEU A 93 -9.50 -7.36 -0.21
N TYR A 94 -9.22 -6.90 1.01
CA TYR A 94 -8.89 -5.51 1.30
C TYR A 94 -7.67 -5.02 0.51
N LYS A 95 -6.56 -5.77 0.53
CA LYS A 95 -5.34 -5.42 -0.22
C LYS A 95 -5.60 -5.32 -1.73
N ARG A 96 -6.31 -6.31 -2.28
CA ARG A 96 -6.65 -6.35 -3.71
C ARG A 96 -7.44 -5.10 -4.10
N ARG A 97 -8.46 -4.74 -3.31
CA ARG A 97 -9.30 -3.57 -3.58
C ARG A 97 -8.55 -2.25 -3.37
N LEU A 98 -7.73 -2.14 -2.34
CA LEU A 98 -6.87 -0.98 -2.12
C LEU A 98 -5.92 -0.75 -3.30
N GLN A 99 -5.37 -1.83 -3.86
CA GLN A 99 -4.51 -1.77 -5.04
C GLN A 99 -5.29 -1.33 -6.29
N THR A 100 -6.48 -1.91 -6.53
CA THR A 100 -7.35 -1.48 -7.64
C THR A 100 -7.79 -0.02 -7.51
N GLN A 101 -8.09 0.45 -6.29
CA GLN A 101 -8.53 1.83 -6.05
C GLN A 101 -7.38 2.82 -6.26
N LYS A 102 -6.17 2.51 -5.78
CA LYS A 102 -4.95 3.30 -6.08
C LYS A 102 -4.69 3.38 -7.59
N GLN A 103 -4.91 2.28 -8.31
CA GLN A 103 -4.75 2.22 -9.75
C GLN A 103 -5.80 3.06 -10.49
N LYS A 104 -7.07 2.98 -10.07
CA LYS A 104 -8.15 3.82 -10.62
C LYS A 104 -7.94 5.31 -10.35
N GLY A 105 -7.53 5.68 -9.13
CA GLY A 105 -7.21 7.07 -8.79
C GLY A 105 -6.03 7.60 -9.60
N PHE A 106 -4.99 6.78 -9.82
CA PHE A 106 -3.87 7.13 -10.69
C PHE A 106 -4.30 7.30 -12.16
N LEU A 107 -5.14 6.40 -12.68
CA LEU A 107 -5.68 6.50 -14.04
C LEU A 107 -6.58 7.74 -14.19
N GLN A 108 -7.38 8.09 -13.19
CA GLN A 108 -8.19 9.31 -13.18
C GLN A 108 -7.34 10.57 -13.12
N LEU A 109 -6.24 10.57 -12.36
CA LEU A 109 -5.26 11.66 -12.35
C LEU A 109 -4.58 11.82 -13.72
N LEU A 110 -4.18 10.72 -14.36
CA LEU A 110 -3.62 10.75 -15.71
C LEU A 110 -4.64 11.27 -16.74
N GLN A 111 -5.91 10.87 -16.63
CA GLN A 111 -6.98 11.39 -17.50
C GLN A 111 -7.28 12.87 -17.23
N ALA A 112 -7.23 13.31 -15.98
CA ALA A 112 -7.42 14.72 -15.61
C ALA A 112 -6.27 15.60 -16.11
N LEU A 113 -5.03 15.10 -16.04
CA LEU A 113 -3.85 15.77 -16.61
C LEU A 113 -3.92 15.81 -18.13
N LYS A 114 -4.38 14.73 -18.78
CA LYS A 114 -4.56 14.66 -20.23
C LYS A 114 -5.69 15.56 -20.75
N LYS A 115 -6.67 15.93 -19.92
CA LYS A 115 -7.78 16.84 -20.28
C LYS A 115 -7.43 18.33 -20.15
N ARG A 116 -6.31 18.67 -19.51
CA ARG A 116 -5.84 20.06 -19.30
C ARG A 116 -4.84 20.54 -20.36
N HIS A 117 -4.51 19.71 -21.33
CA HIS A 117 -3.61 19.98 -22.44
C HIS A 117 -4.30 19.66 -23.76
#